data_AF-A0A937DB98-F1
#
_entry.id   AF-A0A937DB98-F1
#
_cell.length_a   1.000
_cell.length_b   1.000
_cell.length_c   1.000
_cell.angle_alpha   90.00
_cell.angle_beta   90.00
_cell.angle_gamma   90.00
#
_symmetry.space_group_name_H-M   'P 1'
#
loop_
_entity.id
_entity.type
_entity.pdbx_description
1 polymer ?
#
loop_
_entity_poly.entity_id
_entity_poly.type
_entity_poly.pdbx_seq_one_letter_code
_entity_poly.pdbx_strand_id
1 'polypeptide(L)'
;MEDYIINALIIAIFIYVTRMFWIFSKRKQTSQGKLLFKTISLFILLHFIVFPLIYVVQINRNPESIKIEKSIIESEKEIKLKKLKSIKQRTDSILNNNREKYILTKLLHTDKNSLEKIIWREIDDSRLVFLDSIIIRGNTKYRVIPDDDIRKLVTIYKSDGTKLIEFSTTSKKENLAEIILEYLIDLNSEVDLINEQIKIVESNAFWNYRQVLPYTLNILFTSNFTPQSRTANVIYFIHNIMVAGFLLTFIIGLFQNYLLVKDE
;
A
#
# COMPACT_ATOMS: atom_id res chain seq x y z
N MET A 1 1.21 1.78 2.79
CA MET A 1 0.55 3.07 2.47
C MET A 1 1.27 3.79 1.33
N GLU A 2 2.59 3.97 1.41
CA GLU A 2 3.41 4.65 0.39
C GLU A 2 3.26 4.08 -1.04
N ASP A 3 3.30 2.76 -1.21
CA ASP A 3 3.14 2.14 -2.54
C ASP A 3 1.77 2.43 -3.17
N TYR A 4 0.70 2.54 -2.37
CA TYR A 4 -0.63 2.88 -2.88
C TYR A 4 -0.70 4.33 -3.35
N ILE A 5 -0.08 5.25 -2.61
CA ILE A 5 -0.02 6.68 -2.97
C ILE A 5 0.74 6.85 -4.28
N ILE A 6 1.89 6.19 -4.43
CA ILE A 6 2.68 6.26 -5.66
C ILE A 6 1.89 5.68 -6.85
N ASN A 7 1.26 4.52 -6.69
CA ASN A 7 0.43 3.92 -7.74
C ASN A 7 -0.73 4.86 -8.14
N ALA A 8 -1.42 5.45 -7.16
CA ALA A 8 -2.50 6.41 -7.40
C ALA A 8 -2.00 7.66 -8.14
N LEU A 9 -0.83 8.18 -7.77
CA LEU A 9 -0.21 9.32 -8.44
C LEU A 9 0.11 9.00 -9.91
N ILE A 10 0.70 7.83 -10.19
CA ILE A 10 1.00 7.42 -11.57
C ILE A 10 -0.29 7.31 -12.40
N ILE A 11 -1.33 6.69 -11.85
CA ILE A 11 -2.64 6.59 -12.52
C ILE A 11 -3.23 7.99 -12.75
N ALA A 12 -3.16 8.88 -11.76
CA ALA A 12 -3.65 10.25 -11.89
C ALA A 12 -2.93 11.03 -13.01
N ILE A 13 -1.61 10.82 -13.15
CA ILE A 13 -0.83 11.39 -14.26
C ILE A 13 -1.34 10.88 -15.61
N PHE A 14 -1.55 9.56 -15.77
CA PHE A 14 -2.09 9.03 -17.03
C PHE A 14 -3.52 9.50 -17.33
N ILE A 15 -4.37 9.66 -16.30
CA ILE A 15 -5.72 10.24 -16.45
C ILE A 15 -5.62 11.69 -16.90
N TYR A 16 -4.71 12.46 -16.30
CA TYR A 16 -4.47 13.85 -16.68
C TYR A 16 -4.00 13.96 -18.13
N VAL A 17 -3.02 13.15 -18.54
CA VAL A 17 -2.53 13.10 -19.93
C VAL A 17 -3.64 12.69 -20.89
N THR A 18 -4.41 11.65 -20.57
CA THR A 18 -5.60 11.22 -21.33
C THR A 18 -6.55 12.40 -21.55
N ARG A 19 -6.90 13.12 -20.48
CA ARG A 19 -7.77 14.28 -20.54
C ARG A 19 -7.18 15.40 -21.41
N MET A 20 -5.88 15.65 -21.33
CA MET A 20 -5.20 16.65 -22.15
C MET A 20 -5.32 16.33 -23.64
N PHE A 21 -5.05 15.09 -24.05
CA PHE A 21 -5.23 14.66 -25.45
C PHE A 21 -6.70 14.80 -25.90
N TRP A 22 -7.65 14.43 -25.04
CA TRP A 22 -9.07 14.62 -25.33
C TRP A 22 -9.44 16.11 -25.51
N ILE A 23 -8.93 17.01 -24.67
CA ILE A 23 -9.18 18.45 -24.80
C ILE A 23 -8.56 18.99 -26.09
N PHE A 24 -7.32 18.59 -26.40
CA PHE A 24 -6.67 18.99 -27.64
C PHE A 24 -7.41 18.52 -28.88
N SER A 25 -8.04 17.34 -28.83
CA SER A 25 -8.90 16.87 -29.91
C SER A 25 -10.04 17.84 -30.23
N LYS A 26 -10.62 18.51 -29.22
CA LYS A 26 -11.70 19.49 -29.43
C LYS A 26 -11.22 20.78 -30.09
N ARG A 27 -9.94 21.10 -29.96
CA ARG A 27 -9.33 22.34 -30.48
C ARG A 27 -8.85 22.21 -31.93
N LYS A 28 -8.70 20.99 -32.46
CA LYS A 28 -8.27 20.79 -33.85
C LYS A 28 -9.38 21.15 -34.83
N GLN A 29 -9.04 21.82 -35.93
CA GLN A 29 -10.00 22.22 -36.96
C GLN A 29 -10.38 21.03 -37.87
N THR A 30 -9.40 20.25 -38.31
CA THR A 30 -9.58 19.10 -39.22
C THR A 30 -10.22 17.90 -38.52
N SER A 31 -11.18 17.22 -39.17
CA SER A 31 -11.80 15.99 -38.65
C SER A 31 -10.78 14.88 -38.33
N GLN A 32 -9.78 14.70 -39.18
CA GLN A 32 -8.69 13.74 -39.01
C GLN A 32 -7.87 14.00 -37.74
N GLY A 33 -7.44 15.26 -37.53
CA GLY A 33 -6.76 15.66 -36.30
C GLY A 33 -7.61 15.47 -35.03
N LYS A 34 -8.92 15.74 -35.08
CA LYS A 34 -9.83 15.45 -33.95
C LYS A 34 -9.84 13.95 -33.65
N LEU A 35 -9.95 13.11 -34.68
CA LEU A 35 -10.00 11.66 -34.53
C LEU A 35 -8.69 11.11 -33.96
N LEU A 36 -7.54 11.52 -34.49
CA LEU A 36 -6.22 11.08 -34.03
C LEU A 36 -6.02 11.32 -32.51
N PHE A 37 -6.30 12.54 -32.04
CA PHE A 37 -6.14 12.87 -30.62
C PHE A 37 -7.13 12.12 -29.72
N LYS A 38 -8.36 11.86 -30.19
CA LYS A 38 -9.32 10.99 -29.47
C LYS A 38 -8.82 9.56 -29.40
N THR A 39 -8.28 9.02 -30.49
CA THR A 39 -7.73 7.67 -30.54
C THR A 39 -6.51 7.52 -29.63
N ILE A 40 -5.59 8.50 -29.63
CA ILE A 40 -4.45 8.54 -28.69
C ILE A 40 -4.95 8.60 -27.25
N SER A 41 -5.92 9.47 -26.94
CA SER A 41 -6.52 9.56 -25.61
C SER A 41 -7.12 8.20 -25.18
N LEU A 42 -7.89 7.56 -26.04
CA LEU A 42 -8.51 6.27 -25.74
C LEU A 42 -7.45 5.17 -25.55
N PHE A 43 -6.42 5.16 -26.40
CA PHE A 43 -5.29 4.24 -26.28
C PHE A 43 -4.57 4.42 -24.95
N ILE A 44 -4.27 5.67 -24.54
CA ILE A 44 -3.61 5.93 -23.26
C ILE A 44 -4.45 5.39 -22.11
N LEU A 45 -5.75 5.68 -22.10
CA LEU A 45 -6.68 5.19 -21.08
C LEU A 45 -6.71 3.66 -21.01
N LEU A 46 -6.89 3.00 -22.15
CA LEU A 46 -7.01 1.55 -22.18
C LEU A 46 -5.68 0.87 -21.86
N HIS A 47 -4.61 1.21 -22.59
CA HIS A 47 -3.31 0.55 -22.53
C HIS A 47 -2.54 0.83 -21.24
N PHE A 48 -2.55 2.08 -20.75
CA PHE A 48 -1.75 2.44 -19.57
C PHE A 48 -2.54 2.38 -18.27
N ILE A 49 -3.88 2.41 -18.29
CA ILE A 49 -4.68 2.39 -17.05
C ILE A 49 -5.49 1.10 -16.94
N VAL A 50 -6.39 0.86 -17.89
CA VAL A 50 -7.38 -0.23 -17.78
C VAL A 50 -6.70 -1.60 -17.81
N PHE A 51 -5.90 -1.91 -18.83
CA PHE A 51 -5.26 -3.21 -18.95
C PHE A 51 -4.31 -3.55 -17.78
N PRO A 52 -3.40 -2.65 -17.34
CA PRO A 52 -2.54 -2.94 -16.21
C PRO A 52 -3.31 -3.20 -14.91
N LEU A 53 -4.39 -2.47 -14.66
CA LEU A 53 -5.27 -2.73 -13.51
C LEU A 53 -5.95 -4.09 -13.61
N ILE A 54 -6.47 -4.45 -14.78
CA ILE A 54 -7.06 -5.77 -15.02
C ILE A 54 -6.04 -6.88 -14.73
N TYR A 55 -4.80 -6.73 -15.19
CA TYR A 55 -3.75 -7.72 -14.96
C TYR A 55 -3.34 -7.82 -13.49
N VAL A 56 -3.22 -6.69 -12.77
CA VAL A 56 -3.00 -6.71 -11.32
C VAL A 56 -4.08 -7.52 -10.61
N VAL A 57 -5.36 -7.27 -10.95
CA VAL A 57 -6.50 -7.99 -10.37
C VAL A 57 -6.42 -9.49 -10.70
N GLN A 58 -6.06 -9.86 -11.94
CA GLN A 58 -5.94 -11.27 -12.30
C GLN A 58 -4.81 -11.97 -11.55
N ILE A 59 -3.61 -11.40 -11.54
CA ILE A 59 -2.43 -12.02 -10.91
C ILE A 59 -2.63 -12.15 -9.41
N ASN A 60 -3.22 -11.14 -8.75
CA ASN A 60 -3.45 -11.20 -7.30
C ASN A 60 -4.57 -12.17 -6.91
N ARG A 61 -5.56 -12.42 -7.79
CA ARG A 61 -6.61 -13.43 -7.55
C ARG A 61 -6.13 -14.85 -7.84
N ASN A 62 -5.32 -15.02 -8.87
CA ASN A 62 -4.72 -16.29 -9.25
C ASN A 62 -3.31 -16.04 -9.81
N PRO A 63 -2.25 -16.21 -9.01
CA PRO A 63 -0.86 -15.98 -9.44
C PRO A 63 -0.42 -16.87 -10.60
N GLU A 64 -1.07 -18.02 -10.80
CA GLU A 64 -0.80 -18.92 -11.92
C GLU A 64 -1.50 -18.47 -13.21
N SER A 65 -2.38 -17.45 -13.16
CA SER A 65 -3.11 -16.97 -14.34
C SER A 65 -2.19 -16.39 -15.40
N ILE A 66 -1.03 -15.84 -15.01
CA ILE A 66 -0.04 -15.24 -15.89
C ILE A 66 1.35 -15.66 -15.40
N LYS A 67 2.10 -16.30 -16.30
CA LYS A 67 3.48 -16.68 -16.06
C LYS A 67 4.40 -15.49 -16.35
N ILE A 68 5.04 -14.98 -15.31
CA ILE A 68 6.12 -14.00 -15.41
C ILE A 68 7.46 -14.75 -15.36
N GLU A 69 8.51 -14.21 -15.98
CA GLU A 69 9.83 -14.81 -15.93
C GLU A 69 10.28 -15.06 -14.47
N LYS A 70 10.84 -16.24 -14.21
CA LYS A 70 11.13 -16.71 -12.85
C LYS A 70 12.12 -15.80 -12.12
N SER A 71 13.16 -15.35 -12.82
CA SER A 71 14.19 -14.42 -12.34
C SER A 71 13.58 -13.13 -11.78
N ILE A 72 12.57 -12.59 -12.47
CA ILE A 72 11.84 -11.39 -12.10
C ILE A 72 10.99 -11.65 -10.85
N ILE A 73 10.23 -12.74 -10.84
CA ILE A 73 9.39 -13.12 -9.69
C ILE A 73 10.27 -13.28 -8.45
N GLU A 74 11.39 -14.01 -8.57
CA GLU A 74 12.32 -14.27 -7.47
C GLU A 74 12.94 -12.97 -6.93
N SER A 75 13.39 -12.07 -7.82
CA SER A 75 13.97 -10.79 -7.43
C SER A 75 12.96 -9.90 -6.69
N GLU A 76 11.76 -9.71 -7.25
CA GLU A 76 10.70 -8.90 -6.63
C GLU A 76 10.22 -9.49 -5.30
N LYS A 77 10.11 -10.82 -5.24
CA LYS A 77 9.76 -11.56 -4.03
C LYS A 77 10.83 -11.39 -2.97
N GLU A 78 12.11 -11.52 -3.31
CA GLU A 78 13.22 -11.35 -2.38
C GLU A 78 13.24 -9.94 -1.78
N ILE A 79 13.08 -8.90 -2.61
CA ILE A 79 13.05 -7.50 -2.15
C ILE A 79 11.90 -7.30 -1.14
N LYS A 80 10.70 -7.80 -1.45
CA LYS A 80 9.53 -7.66 -0.55
C LYS A 80 9.68 -8.49 0.72
N LEU A 81 10.13 -9.74 0.61
CA LEU A 81 10.37 -10.58 1.78
C LEU A 81 11.45 -10.00 2.67
N LYS A 82 12.54 -9.45 2.12
CA LYS A 82 13.59 -8.78 2.90
C LYS A 82 13.03 -7.60 3.68
N LYS A 83 12.22 -6.75 3.04
CA LYS A 83 11.54 -5.62 3.69
C LYS A 83 10.61 -6.12 4.80
N LEU A 84 9.69 -7.04 4.50
CA LEU A 84 8.74 -7.58 5.48
C LEU A 84 9.42 -8.33 6.62
N LYS A 85 10.48 -9.11 6.36
CA LYS A 85 11.27 -9.78 7.39
C LYS A 85 12.03 -8.79 8.26
N SER A 86 12.52 -7.68 7.72
CA SER A 86 13.15 -6.63 8.53
C SER A 86 12.14 -5.89 9.42
N ILE A 87 10.92 -5.63 8.90
CA ILE A 87 9.81 -5.06 9.68
C ILE A 87 9.40 -6.06 10.76
N LYS A 88 9.19 -7.33 10.37
CA LYS A 88 8.90 -8.42 11.30
C LYS A 88 9.97 -8.54 12.36
N GLN A 89 11.26 -8.54 12.02
CA GLN A 89 12.34 -8.62 13.00
C GLN A 89 12.35 -7.40 13.94
N ARG A 90 11.98 -6.21 13.46
CA ARG A 90 11.83 -5.02 14.30
C ARG A 90 10.60 -5.12 15.21
N THR A 91 9.45 -5.47 14.67
CA THR A 91 8.19 -5.69 15.41
C THR A 91 8.36 -6.82 16.40
N ASP A 92 8.95 -7.94 15.99
CA ASP A 92 9.40 -9.04 16.82
C ASP A 92 10.53 -8.61 17.78
N SER A 93 11.35 -7.59 17.54
CA SER A 93 12.29 -7.10 18.57
C SER A 93 11.57 -6.28 19.65
N ILE A 94 10.50 -5.58 19.26
CA ILE A 94 9.58 -4.89 20.16
C ILE A 94 8.75 -5.94 20.95
N LEU A 95 8.28 -7.01 20.29
CA LEU A 95 7.46 -8.07 20.87
C LEU A 95 8.24 -9.21 21.56
N ASN A 96 9.39 -9.64 21.03
CA ASN A 96 10.29 -10.67 21.63
C ASN A 96 11.00 -10.14 22.87
N ASN A 97 10.87 -8.85 23.18
CA ASN A 97 10.73 -8.49 24.57
C ASN A 97 9.36 -9.00 25.05
N ASN A 98 9.14 -10.33 25.07
CA ASN A 98 7.94 -10.99 25.63
C ASN A 98 7.63 -10.43 27.01
N ARG A 99 8.66 -9.90 27.67
CA ARG A 99 8.64 -8.99 28.80
C ARG A 99 7.60 -7.86 28.73
N GLU A 100 7.44 -7.10 27.66
CA GLU A 100 6.45 -6.02 27.57
C GLU A 100 5.02 -6.57 27.64
N LYS A 101 4.69 -7.50 26.73
CA LYS A 101 3.40 -8.21 26.74
C LYS A 101 3.15 -8.91 28.07
N TYR A 102 4.15 -9.59 28.61
CA TYR A 102 4.12 -10.25 29.91
C TYR A 102 3.91 -9.26 31.06
N ILE A 103 4.65 -8.14 31.10
CA ILE A 103 4.51 -7.10 32.13
C ILE A 103 3.12 -6.51 32.07
N LEU A 104 2.65 -6.09 30.90
CA LEU A 104 1.32 -5.51 30.74
C LEU A 104 0.20 -6.51 31.08
N THR A 105 0.33 -7.76 30.66
CA THR A 105 -0.63 -8.83 30.99
C THR A 105 -0.61 -9.14 32.49
N LYS A 106 0.56 -9.17 33.11
CA LYS A 106 0.73 -9.35 34.56
C LYS A 106 0.13 -8.18 35.33
N LEU A 107 0.36 -6.93 34.89
CA LEU A 107 -0.25 -5.74 35.48
C LEU A 107 -1.77 -5.77 35.39
N LEU A 108 -2.32 -6.13 34.22
CA LEU A 108 -3.77 -6.32 34.05
C LEU A 108 -4.34 -7.46 34.89
N HIS A 109 -3.51 -8.41 35.35
CA HIS A 109 -3.97 -9.51 36.21
C HIS A 109 -3.83 -9.16 37.69
N THR A 110 -2.71 -8.53 38.09
CA THR A 110 -2.38 -8.22 39.49
C THR A 110 -3.03 -6.92 39.96
N ASP A 111 -3.06 -5.88 39.12
CA ASP A 111 -3.41 -4.52 39.52
C ASP A 111 -4.67 -3.99 38.80
N LYS A 112 -5.48 -4.88 38.20
CA LYS A 112 -6.63 -4.52 37.36
C LYS A 112 -7.53 -3.44 37.97
N ASN A 113 -7.99 -3.69 39.20
CA ASN A 113 -8.92 -2.81 39.90
C ASN A 113 -8.32 -1.43 40.19
N SER A 114 -7.00 -1.35 40.37
CA SER A 114 -6.29 -0.09 40.54
C SER A 114 -6.15 0.64 39.21
N LEU A 115 -5.81 -0.09 38.13
CA LEU A 115 -5.68 0.46 36.78
C LEU A 115 -7.01 0.99 36.21
N GLU A 116 -8.13 0.35 36.53
CA GLU A 116 -9.48 0.79 36.12
C GLU A 116 -9.89 2.12 36.77
N LYS A 117 -9.34 2.43 37.95
CA LYS A 117 -9.60 3.69 38.65
C LYS A 117 -8.73 4.85 38.15
N ILE A 118 -7.67 4.56 37.39
CA ILE A 118 -6.78 5.59 36.86
C ILE A 118 -7.40 6.16 35.58
N ILE A 119 -7.83 7.41 35.66
CA ILE A 119 -8.37 8.14 34.51
C ILE A 119 -7.23 8.53 33.58
N TRP A 120 -7.26 8.00 32.36
CA TRP A 120 -6.24 8.18 31.34
C TRP A 120 -5.91 9.65 31.03
N ARG A 121 -6.94 10.49 30.99
CA ARG A 121 -6.79 11.91 30.69
C ARG A 121 -5.92 12.62 31.72
N GLU A 122 -5.94 12.17 32.96
CA GLU A 122 -5.21 12.75 34.09
C GLU A 122 -3.75 12.34 34.17
N ILE A 123 -3.35 11.31 33.41
CA ILE A 123 -1.94 10.91 33.30
C ILE A 123 -1.26 11.82 32.27
N ASP A 124 -0.38 12.70 32.76
CA ASP A 124 0.38 13.67 31.95
C ASP A 124 1.81 13.86 32.47
N ASP A 125 2.56 14.76 31.84
CA ASP A 125 3.97 15.02 32.17
C ASP A 125 4.20 15.60 33.57
N SER A 126 3.16 16.14 34.20
CA SER A 126 3.20 16.81 35.50
C SER A 126 2.79 15.90 36.66
N ARG A 127 2.18 14.74 36.38
CA ARG A 127 1.64 13.84 37.39
C ARG A 127 2.24 12.44 37.28
N LEU A 128 2.73 11.95 38.43
CA LEU A 128 3.09 10.56 38.63
C LEU A 128 1.98 9.86 39.38
N VAL A 129 1.54 8.71 38.86
CA VAL A 129 0.58 7.85 39.55
C VAL A 129 1.36 6.74 40.24
N PHE A 130 1.24 6.67 41.56
CA PHE A 130 1.89 5.66 42.38
C PHE A 130 0.90 4.55 42.71
N LEU A 131 1.28 3.32 42.41
CA LEU A 131 0.66 2.09 42.88
C LEU A 131 1.66 1.34 43.77
N ASP A 132 1.19 0.33 44.49
CA ASP A 132 2.01 -0.41 45.47
C ASP A 132 3.30 -1.00 44.87
N SER A 133 3.26 -1.39 43.59
CA SER A 133 4.37 -2.07 42.91
C SER A 133 4.99 -1.27 41.76
N ILE A 134 4.30 -0.23 41.26
CA ILE A 134 4.69 0.49 40.05
C ILE A 134 4.41 1.98 40.13
N ILE A 135 5.15 2.74 39.32
CA ILE A 135 4.95 4.18 39.11
C ILE A 135 4.62 4.37 37.64
N ILE A 136 3.55 5.10 37.35
CA ILE A 136 3.10 5.39 35.99
C ILE A 136 3.30 6.86 35.72
N ARG A 137 3.88 7.16 34.56
CA ARG A 137 4.06 8.51 34.04
C ARG A 137 3.45 8.60 32.66
N GLY A 138 2.70 9.67 32.41
CA GLY A 138 2.25 10.06 31.09
C GLY A 138 3.17 11.11 30.53
N ASN A 139 3.28 11.16 29.21
CA ASN A 139 3.92 12.25 28.53
C ASN A 139 3.09 12.58 27.29
N THR A 140 2.62 13.82 27.24
CA THR A 140 1.80 14.32 26.13
C THR A 140 2.70 15.13 25.21
N LYS A 141 3.76 14.51 24.68
CA LYS A 141 4.58 15.14 23.67
C LYS A 141 3.76 15.21 22.39
N TYR A 142 3.64 16.44 21.88
CA TYR A 142 3.20 16.87 20.56
C TYR A 142 1.83 17.54 20.48
N ARG A 143 1.83 18.57 19.62
CA ARG A 143 0.79 19.57 19.37
C ARG A 143 -0.60 18.94 19.26
N VAL A 144 -1.59 19.63 19.81
CA VAL A 144 -3.00 19.46 19.47
C VAL A 144 -3.10 19.58 17.94
N ILE A 145 -3.16 18.43 17.26
CA ILE A 145 -3.61 18.39 15.87
C ILE A 145 -5.12 18.69 15.95
N PRO A 146 -5.70 19.51 15.05
CA PRO A 146 -7.14 19.71 15.01
C PRO A 146 -7.81 18.45 14.43
N ASP A 147 -7.75 17.38 15.21
CA ASP A 147 -8.55 16.16 15.18
C ASP A 147 -8.13 15.38 16.44
N ASP A 148 -9.09 14.85 17.18
CA ASP A 148 -9.08 14.49 18.61
C ASP A 148 -8.09 13.39 19.08
N ASP A 149 -7.01 13.13 18.34
CA ASP A 149 -6.07 12.02 18.58
C ASP A 149 -4.80 12.52 19.28
N ILE A 150 -4.90 12.74 20.59
CA ILE A 150 -3.73 13.04 21.42
C ILE A 150 -2.88 11.77 21.55
N ARG A 151 -1.74 11.73 20.86
CA ARG A 151 -0.73 10.70 21.08
C ARG A 151 -0.08 10.92 22.44
N LYS A 152 -0.32 10.01 23.39
CA LYS A 152 0.35 10.01 24.68
C LYS A 152 1.37 8.87 24.75
N LEU A 153 2.51 9.16 25.34
CA LEU A 153 3.54 8.21 25.70
C LEU A 153 3.35 7.83 27.17
N VAL A 154 3.22 6.54 27.47
CA VAL A 154 3.12 6.00 28.82
C VAL A 154 4.44 5.36 29.16
N THR A 155 4.98 5.67 30.33
CA THR A 155 6.12 4.98 30.89
C THR A 155 5.75 4.39 32.24
N ILE A 156 5.95 3.09 32.40
CA ILE A 156 5.75 2.39 33.66
C ILE A 156 7.13 2.07 34.24
N TYR A 157 7.32 2.39 35.51
CA TYR A 157 8.51 2.12 36.30
C TYR A 157 8.15 1.18 37.44
N LYS A 158 9.15 0.45 37.94
CA LYS A 158 9.07 -0.14 39.28
C LYS A 158 9.09 0.95 40.33
N SER A 159 8.68 0.62 41.55
CA SER A 159 8.84 1.48 42.73
C SER A 159 10.29 1.92 43.00
N ASP A 160 11.29 1.14 42.57
CA ASP A 160 12.72 1.48 42.65
C ASP A 160 13.20 2.49 41.57
N GLY A 161 12.31 2.93 40.66
CA GLY A 161 12.63 3.85 39.57
C GLY A 161 13.14 3.18 38.30
N THR A 162 13.30 1.85 38.27
CA THR A 162 13.69 1.12 37.05
C THR A 162 12.55 1.14 36.04
N LYS A 163 12.81 1.63 34.82
CA LYS A 163 11.84 1.60 33.72
C LYS A 163 11.49 0.16 33.33
N LEU A 164 10.20 -0.17 33.37
CA LEU A 164 9.66 -1.48 32.98
C LEU A 164 9.29 -1.52 31.51
N ILE A 165 8.50 -0.54 31.07
CA ILE A 165 7.98 -0.46 29.70
C ILE A 165 7.67 0.99 29.35
N GLU A 166 7.76 1.31 28.06
CA GLU A 166 7.29 2.56 27.50
C GLU A 166 6.53 2.28 26.21
N PHE A 167 5.30 2.79 26.10
CA PHE A 167 4.49 2.60 24.91
C PHE A 167 3.72 3.87 24.55
N SER A 168 3.40 4.05 23.28
CA SER A 168 2.60 5.19 22.81
C SER A 168 1.23 4.71 22.35
N THR A 169 0.18 5.46 22.67
CA THR A 169 -1.18 5.16 22.23
C THR A 169 -1.92 6.45 21.87
N THR A 170 -2.88 6.31 20.95
CA THR A 170 -3.88 7.32 20.59
C THR A 170 -5.27 6.94 21.08
N SER A 171 -5.36 5.95 21.98
CA SER A 171 -6.62 5.45 22.53
C SER A 171 -7.44 6.57 23.18
N LYS A 172 -8.75 6.52 22.92
CA LYS A 172 -9.77 7.41 23.49
C LYS A 172 -10.46 6.80 24.71
N LYS A 173 -10.02 5.63 25.17
CA LYS A 173 -10.57 4.95 26.35
C LYS A 173 -10.33 5.79 27.60
N GLU A 174 -11.23 5.63 28.58
CA GLU A 174 -11.23 6.48 29.76
C GLU A 174 -10.24 6.01 30.82
N ASN A 175 -10.06 4.69 30.98
CA ASN A 175 -9.23 4.11 32.02
C ASN A 175 -7.97 3.45 31.47
N LEU A 176 -6.92 3.41 32.28
CA LEU A 176 -5.63 2.87 31.89
C LEU A 176 -5.68 1.35 31.59
N ALA A 177 -6.54 0.59 32.26
CA ALA A 177 -6.69 -0.84 32.03
C ALA A 177 -7.16 -1.15 30.59
N GLU A 178 -8.19 -0.45 30.12
CA GLU A 178 -8.69 -0.56 28.75
C GLU A 178 -7.66 -0.15 27.70
N ILE A 179 -6.85 0.86 28.01
CA ILE A 179 -5.78 1.32 27.11
C ILE A 179 -4.68 0.30 26.97
N ILE A 180 -4.26 -0.30 28.09
CA ILE A 180 -3.28 -1.38 28.07
C ILE A 180 -3.85 -2.57 27.29
N LEU A 181 -5.12 -2.91 27.46
CA LEU A 181 -5.78 -3.99 26.73
C LEU A 181 -5.83 -3.69 25.22
N GLU A 182 -6.24 -2.49 24.82
CA GLU A 182 -6.28 -2.04 23.43
C GLU A 182 -4.89 -2.09 22.81
N TYR A 183 -3.88 -1.56 23.50
CA TYR A 183 -2.48 -1.62 23.04
C TYR A 183 -2.00 -3.07 22.85
N LEU A 184 -2.36 -3.99 23.75
CA LEU A 184 -2.03 -5.41 23.60
C LEU A 184 -2.74 -6.06 22.40
N ILE A 185 -3.98 -5.66 22.12
CA ILE A 185 -4.72 -6.10 20.92
C ILE A 185 -4.04 -5.56 19.66
N ASP A 186 -3.70 -4.27 19.63
CA ASP A 186 -3.04 -3.62 18.51
C ASP A 186 -1.71 -4.31 18.18
N LEU A 187 -0.90 -4.60 19.20
CA LEU A 187 0.36 -5.34 19.04
C LEU A 187 0.17 -6.72 18.40
N ASN A 188 -0.84 -7.48 18.81
CA ASN A 188 -1.11 -8.79 18.20
C ASN A 188 -1.60 -8.61 16.75
N SER A 189 -2.45 -7.62 16.50
CA SER A 189 -2.99 -7.35 15.17
C SER A 189 -1.89 -6.97 14.18
N GLU A 190 -0.88 -6.21 14.61
CA GLU A 190 0.25 -5.81 13.76
C GLU A 190 1.09 -7.02 13.34
N VAL A 191 1.33 -7.96 14.26
CA VAL A 191 2.04 -9.22 13.97
C VAL A 191 1.26 -10.07 12.98
N ASP A 192 -0.05 -10.20 13.20
CA ASP A 192 -0.92 -10.98 12.33
C ASP A 192 -0.96 -10.39 10.92
N LEU A 193 -1.06 -9.06 10.80
CA LEU A 193 -1.00 -8.34 9.53
C LEU A 193 0.34 -8.54 8.80
N ILE A 194 1.47 -8.50 9.51
CA ILE A 194 2.79 -8.76 8.92
C ILE A 194 2.90 -10.20 8.44
N ASN A 195 2.42 -11.16 9.23
CA ASN A 195 2.43 -12.58 8.87
C ASN A 195 1.53 -12.86 7.65
N GLU A 196 0.36 -12.22 7.58
CA GLU A 196 -0.52 -12.28 6.42
C GLU A 196 0.16 -11.72 5.17
N GLN A 197 0.82 -10.57 5.27
CA GLN A 197 1.58 -9.99 4.16
C GLN A 197 2.73 -10.89 3.70
N ILE A 198 3.44 -11.54 4.63
CA ILE A 198 4.46 -12.53 4.28
C ILE A 198 3.84 -13.68 3.49
N LYS A 199 2.70 -14.23 3.93
CA LYS A 199 1.99 -15.31 3.22
C LYS A 199 1.57 -14.88 1.81
N ILE A 200 1.06 -13.66 1.66
CA ILE A 200 0.69 -13.09 0.34
C ILE A 200 1.92 -12.99 -0.58
N VAL A 201 3.07 -12.58 -0.04
CA VAL A 201 4.31 -12.53 -0.83
C VAL A 201 4.82 -13.92 -1.16
N GLU A 202 4.75 -14.86 -0.22
CA GLU A 202 5.12 -16.26 -0.41
C GLU A 202 4.26 -16.96 -1.46
N SER A 203 2.97 -16.61 -1.56
CA SER A 203 2.04 -17.11 -2.57
C SER A 203 2.16 -16.43 -3.94
N ASN A 204 3.11 -15.51 -4.11
CA ASN A 204 3.31 -14.71 -5.33
C ASN A 204 2.16 -13.74 -5.67
N ALA A 205 1.25 -13.47 -4.73
CA ALA A 205 0.09 -12.57 -4.91
C ALA A 205 0.40 -11.12 -4.50
N PHE A 206 1.61 -10.64 -4.79
CA PHE A 206 2.11 -9.36 -4.30
C PHE A 206 2.16 -8.27 -5.36
N TRP A 207 1.58 -8.46 -6.54
CA TRP A 207 1.76 -7.56 -7.67
C TRP A 207 0.98 -6.26 -7.50
N ASN A 208 1.60 -5.15 -7.88
CA ASN A 208 0.94 -3.86 -7.94
C ASN A 208 1.05 -3.23 -9.32
N TYR A 209 0.32 -2.14 -9.52
CA TYR A 209 0.23 -1.46 -10.81
C TYR A 209 1.61 -1.11 -11.38
N ARG A 210 2.49 -0.50 -10.58
CA ARG A 210 3.86 -0.13 -11.01
C ARG A 210 4.68 -1.34 -11.46
N GLN A 211 4.55 -2.48 -10.78
CA GLN A 211 5.27 -3.70 -11.15
C GLN A 211 4.73 -4.33 -12.44
N VAL A 212 3.41 -4.27 -12.66
CA VAL A 212 2.79 -4.87 -13.85
C VAL A 212 2.97 -4.00 -15.09
N LEU A 213 3.00 -2.68 -14.94
CA LEU A 213 3.02 -1.71 -16.04
C LEU A 213 4.11 -1.99 -17.10
N PRO A 214 5.40 -2.19 -16.77
CA PRO A 214 6.44 -2.44 -17.78
C PRO A 214 6.17 -3.65 -18.69
N TYR A 215 5.52 -4.69 -18.16
CA TYR A 215 5.16 -5.88 -18.93
C TYR A 215 3.99 -5.61 -19.88
N THR A 216 3.04 -4.80 -19.43
CA THR A 216 1.90 -4.41 -20.27
C THR A 216 2.27 -3.48 -21.41
N LEU A 217 3.30 -2.64 -21.23
CA LEU A 217 3.84 -1.78 -22.29
C LEU A 217 4.51 -2.59 -23.39
N ASN A 218 5.19 -3.68 -23.01
CA ASN A 218 5.96 -4.51 -23.92
C ASN A 218 5.22 -5.80 -24.35
N ILE A 219 3.89 -5.76 -24.29
CA ILE A 219 3.06 -6.97 -24.45
C ILE A 219 3.17 -7.63 -25.82
N LEU A 220 3.50 -6.85 -26.87
CA LEU A 220 3.72 -7.38 -28.22
C LEU A 220 5.14 -7.90 -28.46
N PHE A 221 6.10 -7.53 -27.60
CA PHE A 221 7.53 -7.68 -27.91
C PHE A 221 8.30 -8.55 -26.91
N THR A 222 7.67 -9.03 -25.85
CA THR A 222 8.35 -9.81 -24.81
C THR A 222 7.57 -11.07 -24.45
N SER A 223 8.28 -12.18 -24.24
CA SER A 223 7.74 -13.45 -23.73
C SER A 223 7.65 -13.49 -22.20
N ASN A 224 8.07 -12.42 -21.52
CA ASN A 224 8.22 -12.36 -20.07
C ASN A 224 6.88 -12.25 -19.34
N PHE A 225 5.76 -12.19 -20.07
CA PHE A 225 4.42 -12.04 -19.55
C PHE A 225 3.44 -12.91 -20.36
N THR A 226 3.35 -14.19 -20.00
CA THR A 226 2.60 -15.19 -20.78
C THR A 226 1.29 -15.58 -20.07
N PRO A 227 0.11 -15.36 -20.67
CA PRO A 227 -1.15 -15.79 -20.08
C PRO A 227 -1.24 -17.32 -20.01
N GLN A 228 -1.78 -17.85 -18.91
CA GLN A 228 -1.98 -19.30 -18.70
C GLN A 228 -3.45 -19.64 -18.54
N SER A 229 -4.21 -18.82 -17.82
CA SER A 229 -5.64 -19.07 -17.63
C SER A 229 -6.45 -18.69 -18.87
N ARG A 230 -7.64 -19.28 -19.03
CA ARG A 230 -8.55 -18.94 -20.14
C ARG A 230 -8.92 -17.45 -20.14
N THR A 231 -9.19 -16.89 -18.96
CA THR A 231 -9.53 -15.47 -18.81
C THR A 231 -8.34 -14.56 -19.10
N ALA A 232 -7.12 -14.94 -18.67
CA ALA A 232 -5.90 -14.21 -19.01
C ALA A 232 -5.63 -14.22 -20.52
N ASN A 233 -5.83 -15.37 -21.18
CA ASN A 233 -5.65 -15.51 -22.62
C ASN A 233 -6.62 -14.60 -23.40
N VAL A 234 -7.90 -14.55 -23.01
CA VAL A 234 -8.89 -13.66 -23.64
C VAL A 234 -8.49 -12.20 -23.48
N ILE A 235 -8.12 -11.78 -22.25
CA ILE A 235 -7.73 -10.39 -21.99
C ILE A 235 -6.46 -10.03 -22.75
N TYR A 236 -5.47 -10.92 -22.76
CA TYR A 236 -4.22 -10.78 -23.52
C TYR A 236 -4.48 -10.64 -25.02
N PHE A 237 -5.36 -11.47 -25.59
CA PHE A 237 -5.74 -11.39 -26.99
C PHE A 237 -6.42 -10.06 -27.33
N ILE A 238 -7.41 -9.64 -26.54
CA ILE A 238 -8.10 -8.34 -26.72
C ILE A 238 -7.11 -7.19 -26.61
N HIS A 239 -6.20 -7.25 -25.64
CA HIS A 239 -5.17 -6.24 -25.44
C HIS A 239 -4.26 -6.13 -26.67
N ASN A 240 -3.77 -7.25 -27.19
CA ASN A 240 -2.91 -7.25 -28.38
C ASN A 240 -3.61 -6.76 -29.63
N ILE A 241 -4.88 -7.11 -29.86
CA ILE A 241 -5.66 -6.56 -30.97
C ILE A 241 -5.78 -5.04 -30.83
N MET A 242 -6.06 -4.55 -29.63
CA MET A 242 -6.18 -3.12 -29.37
C MET A 242 -4.86 -2.39 -29.67
N VAL A 243 -3.72 -2.92 -29.20
CA VAL A 243 -2.39 -2.33 -29.44
C VAL A 243 -2.00 -2.41 -30.92
N ALA A 244 -2.12 -3.57 -31.54
CA ALA A 244 -1.78 -3.75 -32.96
C ALA A 244 -2.66 -2.88 -33.86
N GLY A 245 -3.97 -2.81 -33.58
CA GLY A 245 -4.91 -1.94 -34.30
C GLY A 245 -4.58 -0.45 -34.12
N PHE A 246 -4.22 -0.03 -32.91
CA PHE A 246 -3.74 1.33 -32.67
C PHE A 246 -2.46 1.63 -33.47
N LEU A 247 -1.45 0.76 -33.40
CA LEU A 247 -0.20 0.96 -34.13
C LEU A 247 -0.41 1.01 -35.65
N LEU A 248 -1.23 0.10 -36.19
CA LEU A 248 -1.54 0.09 -37.62
C LEU A 248 -2.25 1.38 -38.06
N THR A 249 -3.27 1.81 -37.32
CA THR A 249 -4.02 3.05 -37.63
C THR A 249 -3.13 4.29 -37.49
N PHE A 250 -2.25 4.30 -36.50
CA PHE A 250 -1.27 5.36 -36.31
C PHE A 250 -0.27 5.44 -37.47
N ILE A 251 0.30 4.31 -37.89
CA ILE A 251 1.23 4.23 -39.02
C ILE A 251 0.54 4.68 -40.31
N ILE A 252 -0.64 4.14 -40.63
CA ILE A 252 -1.42 4.54 -41.81
C ILE A 252 -1.70 6.04 -41.80
N GLY A 253 -2.10 6.60 -40.64
CA GLY A 253 -2.35 8.02 -40.50
C GLY A 253 -1.10 8.88 -40.71
N LEU A 254 0.07 8.44 -40.25
CA LEU A 254 1.34 9.12 -40.52
C LEU A 254 1.72 9.08 -42.00
N PHE A 255 1.58 7.91 -42.64
CA PHE A 255 1.87 7.75 -44.07
C PHE A 255 0.94 8.60 -44.94
N GLN A 256 -0.36 8.62 -44.65
CA GLN A 256 -1.33 9.44 -45.38
C GLN A 256 -0.98 10.93 -45.27
N ASN A 257 -0.66 11.42 -44.07
CA ASN A 257 -0.26 12.81 -43.88
C ASN A 257 1.06 13.14 -44.60
N TYR A 258 2.04 12.23 -44.57
CA TYR A 258 3.30 12.45 -45.27
C TYR A 258 3.13 12.54 -46.79
N LEU A 259 2.27 11.70 -47.39
CA LEU A 259 1.98 11.75 -48.82
C LEU A 259 1.25 13.04 -49.20
N LEU A 260 0.25 13.46 -48.42
CA LEU A 260 -0.54 14.67 -48.70
C LEU A 260 0.28 15.97 -48.60
N VAL A 261 1.23 16.06 -47.67
CA VAL A 261 2.13 17.22 -47.52
C VAL A 261 3.14 17.32 -48.67
N LYS A 262 3.35 16.24 -49.42
CA LYS A 262 4.30 16.21 -50.54
C LYS A 262 3.69 16.67 -51.87
N ASP A 263 2.36 16.76 -51.93
CA ASP A 263 1.59 17.20 -53.10
C ASP A 263 1.16 18.69 -53.02
N GLU A 264 1.52 19.40 -51.93
CA GLU A 264 1.44 20.87 -51.76
C GLU A 264 2.81 21.53 -51.97
#